data_AF-A0A6M1SGH4-F1
#
_entry.id   AF-A0A6M1SGH4-F1
#
_cell.length_a   1.000
_cell.length_b   1.000
_cell.length_c   1.000
_cell.angle_alpha   90.00
_cell.angle_beta   90.00
_cell.angle_gamma   90.00
#
_symmetry.space_group_name_H-M   'P 1'
#
loop_
_entity.id
_entity.type
_entity.pdbx_description
1 polymer ?
#
loop_
_entity_poly.entity_id
_entity_poly.type
_entity_poly.pdbx_seq_one_letter_code
_entity_poly.pdbx_strand_id
1 'polypeptide(L)'
;MTSSFIPQPSALLFAWPKQAAFGRVVPKSKIYEHAAVSAALKERFVQQVEQINWAYKLAPETVNLPATPAVAEIQVFRLNLKGASLDQDVLKAIDRAIPFPLIFE
;
A
#
# COMPACT_ATOMS: atom_id res chain seq x y z
N MET A 1 -8.39 8.93 -39.85
CA MET A 1 -8.54 7.79 -38.91
C MET A 1 -7.86 8.17 -37.61
N THR A 2 -8.53 9.01 -36.81
CA THR A 2 -8.02 9.43 -35.49
C THR A 2 -8.48 8.40 -34.48
N SER A 3 -7.57 7.50 -34.09
CA SER A 3 -7.80 6.54 -33.01
C SER A 3 -8.10 7.33 -31.74
N SER A 4 -9.35 7.27 -31.31
CA SER A 4 -9.80 7.81 -30.03
C SER A 4 -9.13 6.98 -28.93
N PHE A 5 -8.13 7.55 -28.26
CA PHE A 5 -7.68 7.04 -26.98
C PHE A 5 -8.86 7.23 -26.01
N ILE A 6 -9.61 6.14 -25.78
CA ILE A 6 -10.56 6.08 -24.66
C ILE A 6 -9.69 5.79 -23.44
N PRO A 7 -9.47 6.74 -22.52
CA PRO A 7 -8.90 6.38 -21.23
C PRO A 7 -9.87 5.40 -20.59
N GLN A 8 -9.46 4.14 -20.49
CA GLN A 8 -10.06 3.25 -19.50
C GLN A 8 -9.99 4.00 -18.17
N PRO A 9 -11.07 4.05 -17.36
CA PRO A 9 -10.98 4.63 -16.03
C PRO A 9 -9.89 3.86 -15.29
N SER A 10 -8.71 4.45 -15.18
CA SER A 10 -7.65 3.93 -14.34
C SER A 10 -8.21 4.00 -12.94
N ALA A 11 -8.63 2.85 -12.40
CA ALA A 11 -9.34 2.71 -11.14
C ALA A 11 -8.40 2.96 -9.95
N LEU A 12 -7.71 4.09 -9.97
CA LEU A 12 -6.96 4.62 -8.85
C LEU A 12 -7.88 5.58 -8.13
N LEU A 13 -8.12 5.32 -6.83
CA LEU A 13 -8.93 6.19 -5.99
C LEU A 13 -8.35 7.61 -5.92
N PHE A 14 -7.03 7.73 -6.07
CA PHE A 14 -6.30 8.99 -5.99
C PHE A 14 -5.24 9.10 -7.07
N ALA A 15 -5.04 10.32 -7.57
CA ALA A 15 -3.92 10.67 -8.45
C ALA A 15 -2.76 11.22 -7.61
N TRP A 16 -1.87 10.34 -7.15
CA TRP A 16 -0.71 10.73 -6.35
C TRP A 16 0.36 11.48 -7.18
N PRO A 17 1.11 12.42 -6.56
CA PRO A 17 2.18 13.15 -7.26
C PRO A 17 3.25 12.20 -7.82
N LYS A 18 3.66 12.42 -9.07
CA LYS A 18 4.63 11.54 -9.76
C LYS A 18 5.96 11.46 -9.04
N GLN A 19 6.42 12.58 -8.48
CA GLN A 19 7.69 12.67 -7.75
C GLN A 19 7.67 11.93 -6.39
N ALA A 20 6.50 11.51 -5.91
CA ALA A 20 6.36 10.70 -4.71
C ALA A 20 6.36 9.19 -5.00
N ALA A 21 6.45 8.79 -6.27
CA ALA A 21 6.47 7.39 -6.66
C ALA A 21 7.70 6.67 -6.09
N PHE A 22 7.49 5.50 -5.50
CA PHE A 22 8.53 4.69 -4.86
C PHE A 22 8.69 3.33 -5.54
N GLY A 23 7.58 2.64 -5.83
CA GLY A 23 7.55 1.45 -6.68
C GLY A 23 8.31 0.24 -6.16
N ARG A 24 8.37 0.01 -4.84
CA ARG A 24 9.09 -1.14 -4.26
C ARG A 24 8.12 -2.24 -3.83
N VAL A 25 8.48 -3.49 -4.09
CA VAL A 25 7.75 -4.65 -3.55
C VAL A 25 8.09 -4.81 -2.08
N VAL A 26 7.06 -4.93 -1.23
CA VAL A 26 7.23 -5.23 0.19
C VAL A 26 7.13 -6.75 0.38
N PRO A 27 8.20 -7.43 0.83
CA PRO A 27 8.14 -8.85 1.10
C PRO A 27 7.14 -9.17 2.22
N LYS A 28 6.29 -10.17 2.03
CA LYS A 28 5.32 -10.58 3.07
C LYS A 28 6.00 -10.99 4.39
N SER A 29 7.23 -11.50 4.32
CA SER A 29 8.03 -11.82 5.50
C SER A 29 8.26 -10.62 6.41
N LYS A 30 8.40 -9.42 5.86
CA LYS A 30 8.54 -8.18 6.65
C LYS A 30 7.30 -7.88 7.48
N ILE A 31 6.13 -8.23 6.99
CA ILE A 31 4.89 -8.07 7.77
C ILE A 31 4.87 -9.09 8.92
N TYR A 32 5.28 -10.33 8.67
CA TYR A 32 5.31 -11.39 9.70
C TYR A 32 6.37 -11.17 10.79
N GLU A 33 7.47 -10.48 10.48
CA GLU A 33 8.52 -10.15 11.45
C GLU A 33 8.03 -9.15 12.51
N HIS A 34 7.13 -8.24 12.13
CA HIS A 34 6.72 -7.11 12.97
C HIS A 34 5.32 -7.27 13.55
N ALA A 35 4.46 -8.10 12.97
CA ALA A 35 3.18 -8.45 13.55
C ALA A 35 3.30 -9.82 14.26
N ALA A 36 2.78 -9.93 15.49
CA ALA A 36 2.59 -11.23 16.16
C ALA A 36 1.48 -12.02 15.46
N VAL A 37 1.76 -12.47 14.23
CA VAL A 37 0.81 -13.10 13.32
C VAL A 37 0.61 -14.56 13.72
N SER A 38 -0.62 -14.93 14.07
CA SER A 38 -0.98 -16.34 14.28
C SER A 38 -0.87 -17.14 12.98
N ALA A 39 -0.68 -18.47 13.07
CA ALA A 39 -0.61 -19.33 11.89
C ALA A 39 -1.84 -19.17 10.97
N ALA A 40 -3.03 -19.04 11.55
CA ALA A 40 -4.27 -18.81 10.82
C ALA A 40 -4.29 -17.46 10.08
N LEU A 41 -3.80 -16.39 10.71
CA LEU A 41 -3.71 -15.07 10.06
C LEU A 41 -2.67 -15.08 8.93
N LYS A 42 -1.56 -15.79 9.10
CA LYS A 42 -0.56 -15.99 8.04
C LYS A 42 -1.13 -16.73 6.85
N GLU A 43 -1.89 -17.80 7.08
CA GLU A 43 -2.55 -18.56 6.02
C GLU A 43 -3.54 -17.67 5.25
N ARG A 44 -4.39 -16.94 5.97
CA ARG A 44 -5.35 -15.99 5.38
C ARG A 44 -4.63 -14.94 4.53
N PHE A 45 -3.54 -14.38 5.02
CA PHE A 45 -2.70 -13.44 4.29
C PHE A 45 -2.20 -14.03 2.97
N VAL A 46 -1.67 -15.27 2.99
CA VAL A 46 -1.16 -15.95 1.79
C VAL A 46 -2.26 -16.28 0.80
N GLN A 47 -3.47 -16.60 1.28
CA GLN A 47 -4.63 -16.88 0.44
C GLN A 47 -5.22 -15.62 -0.21
N GLN A 48 -5.19 -14.47 0.48
CA GLN A 48 -5.85 -13.24 0.02
C GLN A 48 -4.92 -12.26 -0.70
N VAL A 49 -3.66 -12.16 -0.28
CA VAL A 49 -2.72 -11.14 -0.78
C VAL A 49 -1.73 -11.78 -1.75
N GLU A 50 -1.75 -11.32 -3.01
CA GLU A 50 -0.79 -11.72 -4.02
C GLU A 50 0.51 -10.95 -3.86
N GLN A 51 0.45 -9.62 -3.78
CA GLN A 51 1.62 -8.76 -3.70
C GLN A 51 1.29 -7.47 -2.96
N ILE A 52 2.28 -6.93 -2.26
CA ILE A 52 2.23 -5.60 -1.66
C ILE A 52 3.24 -4.73 -2.38
N ASN A 53 2.77 -3.65 -2.98
CA ASN A 53 3.59 -2.68 -3.67
C ASN A 53 3.56 -1.37 -2.88
N TRP A 54 4.69 -0.96 -2.34
CA TRP A 54 4.86 0.39 -1.83
C TRP A 54 4.93 1.34 -3.02
N ALA A 55 3.77 1.91 -3.34
CA ALA A 55 3.57 2.69 -4.55
C ALA A 55 4.10 4.12 -4.39
N TYR A 56 3.81 4.78 -3.25
CA TYR A 56 4.22 6.17 -3.01
C TYR A 56 4.71 6.41 -1.58
N LYS A 57 5.65 7.35 -1.44
CA LYS A 57 6.10 7.92 -0.17
C LYS A 57 5.83 9.43 -0.21
N LEU A 58 4.89 9.89 0.61
CA LEU A 58 4.54 11.30 0.74
C LEU A 58 5.32 11.87 1.92
N ALA A 59 6.37 12.63 1.62
CA ALA A 59 7.25 13.25 2.60
C ALA A 59 7.58 14.67 2.15
N PRO A 60 8.13 15.55 3.02
CA PRO A 60 8.44 16.92 2.65
C PRO A 60 9.28 17.03 1.38
N GLU A 61 10.24 16.12 1.22
CA GLU A 61 11.12 16.04 0.06
C GLU A 61 10.40 15.63 -1.25
N THR A 62 9.23 14.99 -1.19
CA THR A 62 8.50 14.53 -2.37
C THR A 62 7.27 15.39 -2.69
N VAL A 63 6.54 15.88 -1.69
CA VAL A 63 5.27 16.61 -1.91
C VAL A 63 5.31 18.09 -1.53
N ASN A 64 6.47 18.59 -1.07
CA ASN A 64 6.63 19.97 -0.60
C ASN A 64 5.60 20.36 0.49
N LEU A 65 5.18 19.37 1.29
CA LEU A 65 4.32 19.57 2.46
C LEU A 65 5.17 19.44 3.72
N PRO A 66 5.11 20.40 4.65
CA PRO A 66 5.92 20.34 5.87
C PRO A 66 5.49 19.13 6.72
N ALA A 67 6.49 18.41 7.23
CA ALA A 67 6.28 17.37 8.22
C ALA A 67 5.87 17.99 9.57
N THR A 68 5.14 17.23 10.36
CA THR A 68 4.93 17.53 11.78
C THR A 68 5.57 16.44 12.64
N PRO A 69 5.85 16.68 13.93
CA PRO A 69 6.32 15.62 14.83
C PRO A 69 5.38 14.40 14.89
N ALA A 70 4.08 14.60 14.63
CA ALA A 70 3.09 13.53 14.61
C ALA A 70 3.04 12.77 13.27
N VAL A 71 3.39 13.43 12.15
CA VAL A 71 3.34 12.86 10.80
C VAL A 71 4.55 13.35 10.03
N ALA A 72 5.61 12.53 10.03
CA ALA A 72 6.82 12.80 9.28
C ALA A 72 6.69 12.44 7.80
N GLU A 73 5.98 11.34 7.51
CA GLU A 73 5.69 10.85 6.16
C GLU A 73 4.40 10.02 6.17
N ILE A 74 3.82 9.82 4.98
CA ILE A 74 2.68 8.92 4.73
C ILE A 74 3.08 7.94 3.63
N GLN A 75 2.72 6.68 3.80
CA GLN A 75 3.00 5.62 2.84
C GLN A 75 1.72 5.19 2.11
N VAL A 76 1.83 4.92 0.82
CA VAL A 76 0.72 4.37 0.01
C VAL A 76 1.10 2.98 -0.44
N PHE A 77 0.38 1.98 0.06
CA PHE A 77 0.57 0.58 -0.30
C PHE A 77 -0.58 0.12 -1.18
N ARG A 78 -0.22 -0.36 -2.37
CA ARG A 78 -1.14 -1.01 -3.28
C ARG A 78 -1.14 -2.51 -3.01
N LEU A 79 -2.32 -3.06 -2.74
CA LEU A 79 -2.51 -4.48 -2.47
C LEU A 79 -3.08 -5.17 -3.70
N ASN A 80 -2.27 -6.04 -4.32
CA ASN A 80 -2.80 -6.95 -5.33
C ASN A 80 -3.41 -8.15 -4.60
N LEU A 81 -4.72 -8.35 -4.78
CA LEU A 81 -5.48 -9.42 -4.13
C LEU A 81 -5.62 -10.62 -5.06
N LYS A 82 -5.59 -11.82 -4.48
CA LYS A 82 -5.86 -13.08 -5.21
C LYS A 82 -7.35 -13.33 -5.48
N GLY A 83 -8.22 -12.55 -4.85
CA GLY A 83 -9.67 -12.65 -4.97
C GLY A 83 -10.35 -11.33 -4.64
N ALA A 84 -11.68 -11.33 -4.61
CA ALA A 84 -12.47 -10.12 -4.42
C ALA A 84 -12.63 -9.67 -2.95
N SER A 85 -12.08 -10.44 -1.99
CA SER A 85 -12.23 -10.16 -0.57
C SER A 85 -10.88 -10.05 0.14
N LEU A 86 -10.82 -9.14 1.08
CA LEU A 86 -9.70 -8.94 1.99
C LEU A 86 -10.24 -8.86 3.41
N ASP A 87 -9.68 -9.67 4.29
CA ASP A 87 -10.07 -9.69 5.69
C ASP A 87 -9.42 -8.52 6.44
N GLN A 88 -10.19 -7.91 7.35
CA GLN A 88 -9.73 -6.72 8.06
C GLN A 88 -8.53 -7.01 8.99
N ASP A 89 -8.39 -8.24 9.50
CA ASP A 89 -7.25 -8.60 10.33
C ASP A 89 -5.94 -8.65 9.52
N VAL A 90 -6.03 -8.95 8.21
CA VAL A 90 -4.88 -8.86 7.30
C VAL A 90 -4.44 -7.41 7.14
N LEU A 91 -5.38 -6.47 6.96
CA LEU A 91 -5.08 -5.04 6.91
C LEU A 91 -4.45 -4.53 8.21
N LYS A 92 -5.02 -4.90 9.36
CA LYS A 92 -4.48 -4.53 10.68
C LYS A 92 -3.07 -5.09 10.92
N ALA A 93 -2.77 -6.27 10.37
CA ALA A 93 -1.43 -6.84 10.48
C ALA A 93 -0.40 -6.04 9.68
N ILE A 94 -0.76 -5.57 8.48
CA ILE A 94 0.11 -4.72 7.66
C ILE A 94 0.31 -3.37 8.35
N ASP A 95 -0.79 -2.73 8.79
CA ASP A 95 -0.77 -1.44 9.47
C ASP A 95 0.16 -1.45 10.71
N ARG A 96 0.03 -2.48 11.57
CA ARG A 96 0.90 -2.63 12.77
C ARG A 96 2.37 -2.86 12.45
N ALA A 97 2.69 -3.42 11.29
CA ALA A 97 4.06 -3.70 10.89
C ALA A 97 4.80 -2.45 10.40
N ILE A 98 4.08 -1.37 10.08
CA ILE A 98 4.63 -0.15 9.49
C ILE A 98 4.46 1.01 10.50
N PRO A 99 5.55 1.64 10.98
CA PRO A 99 5.48 2.67 12.01
C PRO A 99 5.05 4.06 11.48
N PHE A 100 4.48 4.12 10.28
CA PHE A 100 4.10 5.35 9.60
C PHE A 100 2.63 5.28 9.17
N PRO A 101 1.92 6.41 9.11
CA PRO A 101 0.57 6.47 8.54
C PRO A 101 0.52 5.82 7.15
N LEU A 102 -0.47 4.94 6.97
CA LEU A 102 -0.57 4.08 5.79
C LEU A 102 -1.93 4.25 5.10
N ILE A 103 -1.89 4.36 3.77
CA ILE A 103 -3.08 4.34 2.90
C ILE A 103 -3.02 3.07 2.07
N PHE A 104 -4.15 2.35 2.00
CA PHE A 104 -4.33 1.17 1.18
C PHE A 104 -5.15 1.51 -0.08
N GLU A 105 -4.73 0.97 -1.22
CA GLU A 105 -5.47 0.98 -2.48
C GLU A 105 -5.40 -0.36 -3.22
#